data_AF-A0AB33AEH7-F1
#
_entry.id   AF-A0AB33AEH7-F1
#
_cell.length_a   1.000
_cell.length_b   1.000
_cell.length_c   1.000
_cell.angle_alpha   90.00
_cell.angle_beta   90.00
_cell.angle_gamma   90.00
#
_symmetry.space_group_name_H-M   'P 1'
#
loop_
_entity.id
_entity.type
_entity.pdbx_description
1 polymer ?
#
loop_
_entity_poly.entity_id
_entity_poly.type
_entity_poly.pdbx_seq_one_letter_code
_entity_poly.pdbx_strand_id
1 'polypeptide(L)'
;MGIASSTVDPALRTRAFARVIGPFVATVTTIIAVRAGDLGFLGDSFFRDPMWSWLFGALLLFCGLMIIAFHQFWRGAAAVIISLFGWFLALRGLVLLAFPRLMRAGVDASVPAVGPVRGFFLFMAVVGVYLTYVGWIRKR
;
A
#
# COMPACT_ATOMS: atom_id res chain seq x y z
N MET A 1 20.49 17.07 -34.01
CA MET A 1 20.69 16.29 -32.77
C MET A 1 19.31 15.88 -32.28
N GLY A 2 18.82 14.70 -32.69
CA GLY A 2 17.47 14.24 -32.39
C GLY A 2 17.39 13.70 -30.97
N ILE A 3 16.56 14.31 -30.13
CA ILE A 3 16.28 13.83 -28.78
C ILE A 3 15.41 12.58 -28.95
N ALA A 4 16.01 11.38 -28.89
CA ALA A 4 15.24 10.15 -28.88
C ALA A 4 14.35 10.17 -27.62
N SER A 5 13.03 10.34 -27.80
CA SER A 5 12.10 10.18 -26.69
C SER A 5 12.15 8.70 -26.30
N SER A 6 12.76 8.38 -25.16
CA SER A 6 12.73 7.03 -24.63
C SER A 6 11.28 6.71 -24.26
N THR A 7 10.56 6.02 -25.14
CA THR A 7 9.22 5.53 -24.84
C THR A 7 9.33 4.57 -23.67
N VAL A 8 8.60 4.87 -22.60
CA VAL A 8 8.57 4.02 -21.41
C VAL A 8 7.82 2.74 -21.78
N ASP A 9 8.48 1.58 -21.71
CA ASP A 9 7.80 0.28 -21.80
C ASP A 9 6.89 0.09 -20.56
N PRO A 10 5.55 0.10 -20.73
CA PRO A 10 4.62 -0.04 -19.61
C PRO A 10 4.78 -1.37 -18.86
N ALA A 11 5.11 -2.45 -19.57
CA ALA A 11 5.26 -3.77 -18.98
C ALA A 11 6.52 -3.84 -18.11
N LEU A 12 7.63 -3.27 -18.58
CA LEU A 12 8.85 -3.18 -17.80
C LEU A 12 8.64 -2.33 -16.54
N ARG A 13 7.96 -1.18 -16.66
CA ARG A 13 7.70 -0.32 -15.51
C ARG A 13 6.77 -0.98 -14.50
N THR A 14 5.70 -1.63 -14.94
CA THR A 14 4.81 -2.42 -14.07
C THR A 14 5.60 -3.47 -13.29
N ARG A 15 6.51 -4.18 -13.96
CA ARG A 15 7.36 -5.19 -13.31
C ARG A 15 8.32 -4.58 -12.29
N ALA A 16 8.89 -3.42 -12.58
CA ALA A 16 9.78 -2.72 -11.64
C ALA A 16 9.04 -2.34 -10.35
N PHE A 17 7.82 -1.79 -10.45
CA PHE A 17 6.99 -1.50 -9.27
C PHE A 17 6.58 -2.78 -8.52
N ALA A 18 6.19 -3.82 -9.24
CA ALA A 18 5.80 -5.11 -8.66
C ALA A 18 6.92 -5.75 -7.81
N ARG A 19 8.19 -5.55 -8.19
CA ARG A 19 9.36 -6.06 -7.44
C ARG A 19 9.51 -5.44 -6.05
N VAL A 20 9.04 -4.21 -5.86
CA VAL A 20 9.14 -3.48 -4.60
C VAL A 20 7.84 -3.62 -3.81
N ILE A 21 6.71 -3.31 -4.44
CA ILE A 21 5.40 -3.32 -3.79
C ILE A 21 5.01 -4.73 -3.38
N GLY A 22 5.28 -5.74 -4.21
CA GLY A 22 4.88 -7.12 -3.94
C GLY A 22 5.42 -7.66 -2.61
N PRO A 23 6.76 -7.73 -2.43
CA PRO A 23 7.35 -8.24 -1.19
C PRO A 23 6.95 -7.40 0.02
N PHE A 24 6.93 -6.06 -0.11
CA PHE A 24 6.53 -5.17 0.97
C PHE A 24 5.11 -5.45 1.45
N VAL A 25 4.14 -5.47 0.52
CA VAL A 25 2.73 -5.72 0.84
C VAL A 25 2.58 -7.13 1.44
N ALA A 26 3.19 -8.15 0.82
CA ALA A 26 3.12 -9.52 1.31
C ALA A 26 3.61 -9.64 2.76
N THR A 27 4.80 -9.10 3.06
CA THR A 27 5.39 -9.20 4.39
C THR A 27 4.59 -8.43 5.44
N VAL A 28 4.30 -7.14 5.19
CA VAL A 28 3.66 -6.28 6.18
C VAL A 28 2.25 -6.76 6.49
N THR A 29 1.46 -7.11 5.48
CA THR A 29 0.06 -7.51 5.71
C THR A 29 -0.03 -8.90 6.31
N THR A 30 0.91 -9.81 6.01
CA THR A 30 1.01 -11.10 6.70
C THR A 30 1.29 -10.90 8.20
N ILE A 31 2.26 -10.06 8.54
CA ILE A 31 2.58 -9.76 9.94
C ILE A 31 1.36 -9.19 10.66
N ILE A 32 0.65 -8.24 10.05
CA ILE A 32 -0.57 -7.65 10.63
C ILE A 32 -1.67 -8.71 10.80
N ALA A 33 -1.87 -9.58 9.81
CA ALA A 33 -2.88 -10.64 9.89
C ALA A 33 -2.60 -11.62 11.05
N VAL A 34 -1.32 -12.02 11.23
CA VAL A 34 -0.88 -12.86 12.34
C VAL A 34 -1.11 -12.16 13.68
N ARG A 35 -0.76 -10.87 13.76
CA ARG A 35 -0.88 -10.07 14.99
C ARG A 35 -2.26 -9.44 15.21
N ALA A 36 -3.25 -9.72 14.36
CA ALA A 36 -4.54 -9.03 14.35
C ALA A 36 -5.28 -9.03 15.71
N GLY A 37 -5.10 -10.08 16.52
CA GLY A 37 -5.71 -10.19 17.85
C GLY A 37 -5.00 -9.42 18.97
N ASP A 38 -3.81 -8.87 18.69
CA ASP A 38 -2.94 -8.16 19.64
C ASP A 38 -2.64 -6.72 19.16
N LEU A 39 -3.38 -6.17 18.18
CA LEU A 39 -3.10 -4.83 17.63
C LEU A 39 -3.42 -3.68 18.58
N GLY A 40 -3.91 -3.96 19.81
CA GLY A 40 -4.20 -2.94 20.81
C GLY A 40 -3.01 -2.01 21.09
N PHE A 41 -1.77 -2.52 20.99
CA PHE A 41 -0.57 -1.69 21.19
C PHE A 41 -0.37 -0.61 20.12
N LEU A 42 -0.91 -0.78 18.91
CA LEU A 42 -0.76 0.19 17.82
C LEU A 42 -1.68 1.39 18.03
N GLY A 43 -2.94 1.20 18.43
CA GLY A 43 -3.92 2.29 18.55
C GLY A 43 -3.53 3.34 19.60
N ASP A 44 -3.22 2.86 20.81
CA ASP A 44 -3.01 3.74 21.97
C ASP A 44 -1.68 4.50 21.94
N SER A 45 -0.66 3.96 21.29
CA SER A 45 0.65 4.61 21.19
C SER A 45 0.74 5.51 19.94
N PHE A 46 0.21 5.06 18.81
CA PHE A 46 0.32 5.74 17.53
C PHE A 46 -0.44 7.06 17.49
N PHE A 47 -1.66 7.09 18.05
CA PHE A 47 -2.46 8.31 18.04
C PHE A 47 -2.25 9.19 19.27
N ARG A 48 -1.46 8.77 20.26
CA ARG A 48 -1.17 9.57 21.46
C ARG A 48 -0.25 10.75 21.17
N ASP A 49 0.79 10.53 20.37
CA ASP A 49 1.66 11.60 19.87
C ASP A 49 1.27 11.92 18.42
N PRO A 50 0.72 13.13 18.14
CA PRO A 50 0.35 13.56 16.80
C PRO A 50 1.48 13.45 15.78
N MET A 51 2.74 13.52 16.21
CA MET A 51 3.92 13.40 15.35
C MET A 51 3.92 12.11 14.54
N TRP A 52 3.53 10.97 15.13
CA TRP A 52 3.50 9.69 14.43
C TRP A 52 2.45 9.66 13.32
N SER A 53 1.23 10.10 13.64
CA SER A 53 0.16 10.21 12.64
C SER A 53 0.55 11.16 11.50
N TRP A 54 1.21 12.27 11.81
CA TRP A 54 1.68 13.22 10.82
C TRP A 54 2.77 12.62 9.93
N LEU A 55 3.83 12.05 10.52
CA LEU A 55 4.97 11.48 9.80
C LEU A 55 4.55 10.35 8.86
N PHE A 56 3.79 9.37 9.38
CA PHE A 56 3.33 8.25 8.57
C PHE A 56 2.28 8.69 7.53
N GLY A 57 1.44 9.69 7.85
CA GLY A 57 0.52 10.29 6.88
C GLY A 57 1.27 10.94 5.72
N ALA A 58 2.30 11.74 6.00
CA ALA A 58 3.15 12.37 4.99
C ALA A 58 3.89 11.33 4.14
N LEU A 59 4.45 10.29 4.76
CA LEU A 59 5.14 9.22 4.05
C LEU A 59 4.19 8.45 3.12
N LEU A 60 2.99 8.08 3.60
CA LEU A 60 1.98 7.40 2.80
C LEU A 60 1.54 8.25 1.61
N LEU A 61 1.30 9.54 1.83
CA LEU A 61 0.92 10.48 0.77
C LEU A 61 2.03 10.61 -0.27
N PHE A 62 3.27 10.83 0.17
CA PHE A 62 4.44 10.93 -0.70
C PHE A 62 4.63 9.68 -1.57
N CYS A 63 4.60 8.49 -0.96
CA CYS A 63 4.70 7.23 -1.68
C CYS A 63 3.54 7.00 -2.65
N GLY A 64 2.31 7.32 -2.24
CA GLY A 64 1.12 7.24 -3.09
C GLY A 64 1.22 8.14 -4.32
N LEU A 65 1.62 9.40 -4.13
CA LEU A 65 1.83 10.36 -5.22
C LEU A 65 2.96 9.93 -6.16
N MET A 66 4.06 9.35 -5.65
CA MET A 66 5.09 8.77 -6.50
C MET A 66 4.52 7.66 -7.39
N ILE A 67 3.73 6.73 -6.84
CA ILE A 67 3.12 5.67 -7.65
C ILE A 67 2.17 6.27 -8.70
N ILE A 68 1.30 7.21 -8.31
CA ILE A 68 0.35 7.86 -9.24
C ILE A 68 1.08 8.59 -10.35
N ALA A 69 2.17 9.31 -10.06
CA ALA A 69 2.92 10.08 -11.05
C ALA A 69 3.69 9.17 -12.01
N PHE A 70 4.28 8.08 -11.52
CA PHE A 70 5.19 7.27 -12.32
C PHE A 70 4.55 6.00 -12.91
N HIS A 71 3.38 5.58 -12.41
CA HIS A 71 2.71 4.34 -12.82
C HIS A 71 1.22 4.58 -13.16
N GLN A 72 0.97 5.16 -14.34
CA GLN A 72 -0.39 5.45 -14.85
C GLN A 72 -0.90 4.40 -15.84
N PHE A 73 -0.57 3.13 -15.60
CA PHE A 73 -0.96 2.04 -16.48
C PHE A 73 -2.14 1.25 -15.91
N TRP A 74 -3.07 0.90 -16.79
CA TRP A 74 -4.31 0.21 -16.43
C TRP A 74 -4.53 -1.08 -17.21
N ARG A 75 -3.57 -1.46 -18.08
CA ARG A 75 -3.66 -2.66 -18.90
C ARG A 75 -3.01 -3.84 -18.17
N GLY A 76 -3.85 -4.79 -17.77
CA GLY A 76 -3.44 -6.03 -17.08
C GLY A 76 -3.56 -5.94 -15.56
N ALA A 77 -3.82 -7.09 -14.92
CA ALA A 77 -4.15 -7.16 -13.49
C ALA A 77 -3.08 -6.51 -12.59
N ALA A 78 -1.80 -6.83 -12.79
CA ALA A 78 -0.71 -6.24 -11.98
C ALA A 78 -0.65 -4.71 -12.10
N ALA A 79 -0.86 -4.17 -13.30
CA ALA A 79 -0.84 -2.72 -13.52
C ALA A 79 -2.02 -2.04 -12.80
N VAL A 80 -3.21 -2.61 -12.91
CA VAL A 80 -4.40 -2.12 -12.20
C VAL A 80 -4.19 -2.15 -10.68
N ILE A 81 -3.69 -3.27 -10.13
CA ILE A 81 -3.43 -3.43 -8.70
C ILE A 81 -2.44 -2.35 -8.21
N ILE A 82 -1.33 -2.14 -8.92
CA ILE A 82 -0.31 -1.15 -8.52
C ILE A 82 -0.90 0.27 -8.57
N SER A 83 -1.63 0.61 -9.62
CA SER A 83 -2.25 1.94 -9.77
C SER A 83 -3.30 2.20 -8.69
N LEU A 84 -4.15 1.22 -8.39
CA LEU A 84 -5.12 1.31 -7.28
C LEU A 84 -4.42 1.39 -5.92
N PHE A 85 -3.33 0.66 -5.72
CA PHE A 85 -2.54 0.74 -4.49
C PHE A 85 -1.93 2.14 -4.29
N GLY A 86 -1.45 2.78 -5.36
CA GLY A 86 -0.99 4.17 -5.32
C GLY A 86 -2.08 5.13 -4.83
N TRP A 87 -3.29 5.03 -5.38
CA TRP A 87 -4.44 5.82 -4.93
C TRP A 87 -4.85 5.51 -3.49
N PHE A 88 -4.85 4.24 -3.10
CA PHE A 88 -5.13 3.83 -1.72
C PHE A 88 -4.15 4.49 -0.74
N LEU A 89 -2.83 4.44 -1.02
CA LEU A 89 -1.82 5.08 -0.17
C LEU A 89 -2.00 6.60 -0.11
N ALA A 90 -2.24 7.24 -1.26
CA ALA A 90 -2.41 8.68 -1.34
C ALA A 90 -3.63 9.15 -0.52
N LEU A 91 -4.79 8.52 -0.73
CA LEU A 91 -6.01 8.85 0.01
C LEU A 91 -5.87 8.54 1.50
N ARG A 92 -5.30 7.39 1.85
CA ARG A 92 -5.07 7.02 3.26
C ARG A 92 -4.10 7.97 3.95
N GLY A 93 -3.01 8.36 3.28
CA GLY A 93 -2.04 9.33 3.78
C GLY A 93 -2.66 10.72 3.97
N LEU A 94 -3.46 11.17 2.99
CA LEU A 94 -4.20 12.43 3.07
C LEU A 94 -5.17 12.44 4.24
N VAL A 95 -5.97 11.38 4.41
CA VAL A 95 -6.92 11.28 5.54
C VAL A 95 -6.17 11.25 6.86
N LEU A 96 -5.05 10.52 6.95
CA LEU A 96 -4.27 10.47 8.19
C LEU A 96 -3.65 11.84 8.55
N LEU A 97 -3.22 12.63 7.57
CA LEU A 97 -2.70 13.99 7.78
C LEU A 97 -3.78 15.00 8.13
N ALA A 98 -4.84 15.07 7.32
CA ALA A 98 -5.85 16.12 7.41
C ALA A 98 -6.97 15.80 8.41
N PHE A 99 -7.25 14.51 8.62
CA PHE A 99 -8.36 14.03 9.44
C PHE A 99 -7.95 12.85 10.36
N PRO A 100 -6.92 12.99 11.22
CA PRO A 100 -6.40 11.90 12.04
C PRO A 100 -7.46 11.30 12.99
N ARG A 101 -8.45 12.08 13.43
CA ARG A 101 -9.58 11.61 14.24
C ARG A 101 -10.47 10.61 13.49
N LEU A 102 -10.69 10.83 12.19
CA LEU A 102 -11.46 9.90 11.36
C LEU A 102 -10.72 8.57 11.22
N MET A 103 -9.40 8.61 11.06
CA MET A 103 -8.59 7.40 11.00
C MET A 103 -8.59 6.64 12.34
N ARG A 104 -8.51 7.35 13.47
CA ARG A 104 -8.64 6.73 14.81
C ARG A 104 -9.97 6.02 14.98
N ALA A 105 -11.08 6.67 14.64
CA ALA A 105 -12.42 6.06 14.73
C ALA A 105 -12.54 4.78 13.87
N GLY A 106 -11.93 4.76 12.69
CA GLY A 106 -11.89 3.55 11.86
C GLY A 106 -11.06 2.42 12.46
N VAL A 107 -9.94 2.75 13.14
CA VAL A 107 -9.13 1.78 13.88
C VAL A 107 -9.92 1.21 15.06
N ASP A 108 -10.54 2.07 15.87
CA ASP A 108 -11.33 1.67 17.04
C ASP A 108 -12.49 0.74 16.63
N ALA A 109 -13.18 1.04 15.52
CA ALA A 109 -14.22 0.19 14.96
C ALA A 109 -13.70 -1.18 14.46
N SER A 110 -12.42 -1.26 14.12
CA SER A 110 -11.78 -2.49 13.63
C SER A 110 -11.32 -3.41 14.77
N VAL A 111 -11.07 -2.88 15.97
CA VAL A 111 -10.63 -3.67 17.15
C VAL A 111 -11.58 -4.83 17.48
N PRO A 112 -12.92 -4.65 17.59
CA PRO A 112 -13.82 -5.77 17.85
C PRO A 112 -13.98 -6.72 16.65
N ALA A 113 -13.58 -6.30 15.44
CA ALA A 113 -13.77 -7.02 14.19
C ALA A 113 -12.52 -7.79 13.73
N VAL A 114 -11.83 -8.47 14.65
CA VAL A 114 -10.54 -9.15 14.38
C VAL A 114 -10.62 -10.12 13.18
N GLY A 115 -11.71 -10.88 13.05
CA GLY A 115 -11.91 -11.82 11.95
C GLY A 115 -11.88 -11.15 10.56
N PRO A 116 -12.80 -10.20 10.29
CA PRO A 116 -12.79 -9.40 9.07
C PRO A 116 -11.45 -8.69 8.80
N VAL A 117 -10.84 -8.09 9.82
CA VAL A 117 -9.54 -7.41 9.70
C VAL A 117 -8.45 -8.39 9.25
N ARG A 118 -8.35 -9.55 9.89
CA ARG A 118 -7.41 -10.61 9.52
C ARG A 118 -7.67 -11.09 8.09
N GLY A 119 -8.93 -11.28 7.69
CA GLY A 119 -9.31 -11.67 6.34
C GLY A 119 -8.85 -10.66 5.28
N PHE A 120 -9.07 -9.37 5.53
CA PHE A 120 -8.61 -8.30 4.65
C PHE A 120 -7.09 -8.30 4.47
N PHE A 121 -6.33 -8.41 5.56
CA PHE A 121 -4.87 -8.42 5.49
C PHE A 121 -4.29 -9.69 4.87
N LEU A 122 -4.94 -10.85 5.03
CA LEU A 122 -4.60 -12.08 4.31
C LEU A 122 -4.86 -11.94 2.80
N PHE A 123 -5.98 -11.34 2.41
CA PHE A 123 -6.25 -11.04 1.01
C PHE A 123 -5.17 -10.13 0.41
N MET A 124 -4.80 -9.05 1.11
CA MET A 124 -3.69 -8.19 0.70
C MET A 124 -2.36 -8.96 0.63
N ALA A 125 -2.12 -9.91 1.54
CA ALA A 125 -0.90 -10.72 1.51
C ALA A 125 -0.82 -11.56 0.23
N VAL A 126 -1.94 -12.19 -0.17
CA VAL A 126 -2.05 -12.94 -1.43
C VAL A 126 -1.79 -12.03 -2.63
N VAL A 127 -2.34 -10.81 -2.62
CA VAL A 127 -2.06 -9.80 -3.66
C VAL A 127 -0.57 -9.45 -3.72
N GLY A 128 0.08 -9.27 -2.56
CA GLY A 128 1.52 -9.03 -2.47
C GLY A 128 2.35 -10.19 -3.02
N VAL A 129 1.97 -11.43 -2.72
CA VAL A 129 2.61 -12.64 -3.27
C VAL A 129 2.46 -12.70 -4.78
N TYR A 130 1.26 -12.40 -5.30
CA TYR A 130 1.01 -12.31 -6.74
C TYR A 130 1.90 -11.26 -7.42
N LEU A 131 1.99 -10.05 -6.86
CA LEU A 131 2.87 -9.01 -7.39
C LEU A 131 4.35 -9.41 -7.30
N THR A 132 4.76 -10.10 -6.24
CA THR A 132 6.11 -10.65 -6.11
C THR A 132 6.40 -11.62 -7.24
N TYR A 133 5.48 -12.55 -7.52
CA TYR A 133 5.59 -13.45 -8.65
C TYR A 133 5.73 -12.71 -9.99
N VAL A 134 4.91 -11.69 -10.23
CA VAL A 134 4.98 -10.85 -11.45
C VAL A 134 6.32 -10.10 -11.53
N GLY A 135 6.80 -9.55 -10.42
CA GLY A 135 8.04 -8.79 -10.34
C GLY A 135 9.29 -9.63 -10.59
N TRP A 136 9.32 -10.85 -10.05
CA TRP A 136 10.54 -11.65 -9.98
C TRP A 136 10.53 -12.86 -10.91
N ILE A 137 9.42 -13.57 -11.03
CA ILE A 137 9.38 -14.93 -11.61
C ILE A 137 8.76 -14.95 -13.01
N ARG A 138 7.68 -14.19 -13.25
CA ARG A 138 6.97 -14.21 -14.53
C ARG A 138 7.90 -13.78 -15.67
N LYS A 139 8.14 -14.69 -16.62
CA LYS A 139 8.85 -14.40 -17.88
C LYS A 139 7.94 -13.58 -18.81
N ARG A 140 8.53 -12.70 -19.64
CA ARG A 140 7.81 -11.78 -20.54
C ARG A 140 6.97 -12.54 -21.56
#